data_AF-A0A2S6I850-F1
#
_entry.id   AF-A0A2S6I850-F1
#
_cell.length_a   1.000
_cell.length_b   1.000
_cell.length_c   1.000
_cell.angle_alpha   90.00
_cell.angle_beta   90.00
_cell.angle_gamma   90.00
#
_symmetry.space_group_name_H-M   'P 1'
#
loop_
_entity.id
_entity.type
_entity.pdbx_description
1 polymer ?
#
loop_
_entity_poly.entity_id
_entity_poly.type
_entity_poly.pdbx_seq_one_letter_code
_entity_poly.pdbx_strand_id
1 'polypeptide(L)'
;MLLIIRISLVLYGFIALGTGYLGVTASFEPGTSPMEDNNHRFVAAIWASMSLAFFYVAWNPSEAALFRFLMVALFLGGLVRAIALRHYPPTSFILFGIAIELIPTAVLLWMHTRLLHTGSL
;
A
#
# COMPACT_ATOMS: atom_id res chain seq x y z
N MET A 1 1.24 8.97 18.93
CA MET A 1 0.93 9.13 17.49
C MET A 1 2.11 8.74 16.62
N LEU A 2 3.31 9.30 16.85
CA LEU A 2 4.49 8.97 16.04
C LEU A 2 4.81 7.46 16.02
N LEU A 3 4.84 6.80 17.17
CA LEU A 3 5.09 5.34 17.24
C LEU A 3 4.07 4.53 16.42
N ILE A 4 2.78 4.92 16.46
CA ILE A 4 1.72 4.26 15.69
C ILE A 4 1.97 4.42 14.19
N ILE A 5 2.37 5.62 13.75
CA ILE A 5 2.74 5.87 12.36
C ILE A 5 3.90 4.96 11.95
N ARG A 6 4.97 4.90 12.75
CA ARG A 6 6.14 4.06 12.45
C ARG A 6 5.78 2.59 12.32
N ILE A 7 5.06 2.04 13.30
CA ILE A 7 4.63 0.63 13.28
C ILE A 7 3.78 0.37 12.04
N SER A 8 2.82 1.25 11.74
CA SER A 8 1.94 1.10 10.58
C SER A 8 2.71 1.13 9.26
N LEU A 9 3.67 2.04 9.11
CA LEU A 9 4.53 2.11 7.92
C LEU A 9 5.39 0.85 7.77
N VAL A 10 5.95 0.33 8.86
CA VAL A 10 6.70 -0.95 8.83
C VAL A 10 5.78 -2.10 8.40
N LEU A 11 4.56 -2.18 8.96
CA LEU A 11 3.58 -3.18 8.56
C LEU A 11 3.19 -3.06 7.08
N TYR A 12 2.95 -1.84 6.58
CA TYR A 12 2.71 -1.62 5.15
C TYR A 12 3.91 -2.03 4.30
N GLY A 13 5.13 -1.76 4.74
CA GLY A 13 6.34 -2.21 4.07
C GLY A 13 6.40 -3.73 3.94
N PHE A 14 6.09 -4.48 5.01
CA PHE A 14 6.02 -5.94 4.95
C PHE A 14 4.88 -6.45 4.08
N ILE A 15 3.70 -5.83 4.14
CA ILE A 15 2.56 -6.20 3.29
C ILE A 15 2.93 -5.97 1.81
N ALA A 16 3.52 -4.83 1.49
CA ALA A 16 3.93 -4.47 0.14
C ALA A 16 4.97 -5.44 -0.42
N LEU A 17 6.02 -5.71 0.36
CA LEU A 17 7.06 -6.64 -0.01
C LEU A 17 6.51 -8.06 -0.19
N GLY A 18 5.73 -8.57 0.77
CA GLY A 18 5.20 -9.93 0.74
C GLY A 18 4.21 -10.15 -0.40
N THR A 19 3.20 -9.29 -0.54
CA THR A 19 2.19 -9.44 -1.59
C THR A 19 2.73 -9.13 -2.98
N GLY A 20 3.64 -8.15 -3.11
CA GLY A 20 4.33 -7.89 -4.37
C GLY A 20 5.24 -9.06 -4.78
N TYR A 21 5.99 -9.65 -3.85
CA TYR A 21 6.80 -10.84 -4.11
C TYR A 21 5.95 -12.02 -4.60
N LEU A 22 4.80 -12.27 -3.96
CA LEU A 22 3.87 -13.31 -4.39
C LEU A 22 3.35 -13.06 -5.80
N GLY A 23 3.04 -11.81 -6.17
CA GLY A 23 2.60 -11.46 -7.53
C GLY A 23 3.71 -11.63 -8.57
N VAL A 24 4.95 -11.26 -8.25
CA VAL A 24 6.10 -11.44 -9.15
C VAL A 24 6.39 -12.93 -9.40
N THR A 25 6.24 -13.75 -8.37
CA THR A 25 6.61 -15.19 -8.40
C THR A 25 5.45 -16.13 -8.66
N ALA A 26 4.23 -15.61 -8.86
CA ALA A 26 3.06 -16.40 -9.18
C ALA A 26 3.29 -17.28 -10.42
N SER A 27 2.73 -18.48 -10.42
CA SER A 27 2.72 -19.35 -11.60
C SER A 27 1.89 -18.71 -12.71
N PHE A 28 2.30 -18.88 -13.96
CA PHE A 28 1.54 -18.40 -15.10
C PHE A 28 0.18 -19.13 -15.15
N GLU A 29 -0.91 -18.38 -15.23
CA GLU A 29 -2.27 -18.94 -15.31
C GLU A 29 -2.68 -19.21 -16.77
N PRO A 30 -3.03 -20.46 -17.12
CA PRO A 30 -3.56 -20.77 -18.44
C PRO A 30 -4.87 -20.02 -18.70
N GLY A 31 -4.89 -19.17 -19.74
CA GLY A 31 -6.05 -18.34 -20.09
C GLY A 31 -5.78 -16.83 -20.01
N THR A 32 -4.71 -16.42 -19.33
CA THR A 32 -4.22 -15.04 -19.33
C THR A 32 -3.32 -14.80 -20.53
N SER A 33 -3.43 -13.64 -21.18
CA SER A 33 -2.51 -13.32 -22.27
C SER A 33 -1.09 -13.08 -21.73
N PRO A 34 -0.02 -13.41 -22.47
CA PRO A 34 1.36 -13.16 -22.02
C PRO A 34 1.64 -11.69 -21.67
N MET A 35 0.96 -10.75 -22.34
CA MET A 35 1.08 -9.32 -22.06
C MET A 35 0.44 -8.95 -20.71
N GLU A 36 -0.72 -9.51 -20.39
CA GLU A 36 -1.38 -9.26 -19.09
C GLU A 36 -0.56 -9.83 -17.93
N ASP A 37 0.00 -11.04 -18.06
CA ASP A 37 0.90 -11.62 -17.04
C ASP A 37 2.15 -10.74 -16.86
N ASN A 38 2.76 -10.28 -17.96
CA ASN A 38 3.92 -9.38 -17.89
C ASN A 38 3.58 -8.08 -17.14
N ASN A 39 2.46 -7.44 -17.49
CA ASN A 39 1.99 -6.23 -16.81
C ASN A 39 1.69 -6.47 -15.32
N HIS A 40 1.08 -7.61 -14.99
CA HIS A 40 0.80 -7.98 -13.59
C HIS A 40 2.10 -8.10 -12.79
N ARG A 41 3.10 -8.83 -13.29
CA ARG A 41 4.40 -9.01 -12.61
C ARG A 41 5.16 -7.69 -12.49
N PHE A 42 5.12 -6.84 -13.52
CA PHE A 42 5.75 -5.54 -13.48
C PHE A 42 5.15 -4.64 -12.38
N VAL A 43 3.81 -4.56 -12.30
CA VAL A 43 3.12 -3.80 -11.25
C VAL A 43 3.37 -4.41 -9.88
N ALA A 44 3.40 -5.74 -9.76
CA ALA A 44 3.72 -6.42 -8.51
C ALA A 44 5.16 -6.12 -8.03
N ALA A 45 6.13 -6.00 -8.95
CA ALA A 45 7.49 -5.60 -8.64
C ALA A 45 7.59 -4.15 -8.18
N ILE A 46 6.85 -3.23 -8.81
CA ILE A 46 6.73 -1.83 -8.35
C ILE A 46 6.11 -1.78 -6.96
N TRP A 47 5.05 -2.55 -6.72
CA TRP A 47 4.41 -2.62 -5.41
C TRP A 47 5.37 -3.15 -4.34
N ALA A 48 6.12 -4.21 -4.64
CA ALA A 48 7.17 -4.72 -3.75
C ALA A 48 8.23 -3.65 -3.48
N SER A 49 8.70 -2.91 -4.49
CA SER A 49 9.74 -1.88 -4.29
C SER A 49 9.26 -0.69 -3.46
N MET A 50 7.96 -0.38 -3.46
CA MET A 50 7.39 0.63 -2.56
C MET A 50 7.60 0.31 -1.07
N SER A 51 7.86 -0.95 -0.70
CA SER A 51 8.23 -1.31 0.68
C SER A 51 9.44 -0.52 1.19
N LEU A 52 10.40 -0.23 0.31
CA LEU A 52 11.60 0.54 0.65
C LEU A 52 11.23 1.96 1.08
N ALA A 53 10.27 2.59 0.41
CA ALA A 53 9.79 3.91 0.77
C ALA A 53 9.03 3.90 2.11
N PHE A 54 8.21 2.87 2.36
CA PHE A 54 7.55 2.70 3.67
C PHE A 54 8.54 2.56 4.81
N PHE A 55 9.56 1.70 4.64
CA PHE A 55 10.62 1.53 5.65
C PHE A 55 11.40 2.83 5.83
N TYR A 56 11.79 3.50 4.75
CA TYR A 56 12.52 4.77 4.84
C TYR A 56 11.76 5.82 5.64
N VAL A 57 10.47 6.03 5.35
CA VAL A 57 9.64 7.04 6.05
C VAL A 57 9.34 6.64 7.50
N ALA A 58 9.30 5.34 7.82
CA ALA A 58 9.15 4.91 9.21
C ALA A 58 10.31 5.38 10.09
N TRP A 59 11.54 5.45 9.56
CA TRP A 59 12.69 6.01 10.27
C TRP A 59 12.87 7.51 10.07
N ASN A 60 12.37 8.08 8.97
CA ASN A 60 12.46 9.50 8.63
C ASN A 60 11.05 10.13 8.55
N PRO A 61 10.33 10.27 9.67
CA PRO A 61 8.92 10.68 9.66
C PRO A 61 8.72 12.15 9.24
N SER A 62 9.77 12.97 9.31
CA SER A 62 9.81 14.35 8.85
C SER A 62 9.72 14.50 7.32
N GLU A 63 9.91 13.41 6.56
CA GLU A 63 9.78 13.34 5.10
C GLU A 63 8.30 13.41 4.66
N ALA A 64 7.68 14.56 4.90
CA ALA A 64 6.25 14.77 4.76
C ALA A 64 5.75 14.57 3.32
N ALA A 65 6.54 14.93 2.32
CA ALA A 65 6.18 14.76 0.92
C ALA A 65 6.04 13.28 0.55
N LEU A 66 7.03 12.47 0.90
CA LEU A 66 7.02 11.03 0.63
C LEU A 66 5.94 10.31 1.46
N PHE A 67 5.78 10.68 2.73
CA PHE A 67 4.70 10.16 3.56
C PHE A 67 3.32 10.39 2.91
N ARG A 68 3.02 11.64 2.52
CA ARG A 68 1.74 12.00 1.88
C ARG A 68 1.54 11.27 0.57
N PHE A 69 2.59 11.18 -0.26
CA PHE A 69 2.54 10.43 -1.50
C PHE A 69 2.15 8.97 -1.25
N LEU A 70 2.79 8.29 -0.30
CA LEU A 70 2.49 6.90 0.04
C LEU A 70 1.05 6.71 0.54
N MET A 71 0.57 7.60 1.42
CA MET A 71 -0.79 7.53 1.95
C MET A 71 -1.84 7.73 0.84
N VAL A 72 -1.63 8.71 -0.04
CA VAL A 72 -2.54 8.97 -1.17
C VAL A 72 -2.49 7.83 -2.18
N ALA A 73 -1.31 7.31 -2.52
CA ALA A 73 -1.16 6.20 -3.45
C ALA A 73 -1.89 4.94 -2.97
N LEU A 74 -1.72 4.57 -1.69
CA LEU A 74 -2.46 3.46 -1.09
C LEU A 74 -3.98 3.69 -1.09
N PHE A 75 -4.42 4.90 -0.72
CA PHE A 75 -5.84 5.24 -0.67
C PHE A 75 -6.48 5.12 -2.06
N LEU A 76 -5.82 5.63 -3.10
CA LEU A 76 -6.26 5.49 -4.49
C LEU A 76 -6.29 4.01 -4.92
N GLY A 77 -5.30 3.21 -4.50
CA GLY A 77 -5.30 1.76 -4.70
C GLY A 77 -6.55 1.09 -4.10
N GLY A 78 -6.90 1.45 -2.86
CA GLY A 78 -8.12 0.97 -2.19
C GLY A 78 -9.40 1.34 -2.91
N LEU A 79 -9.50 2.56 -3.46
CA LEU A 79 -10.66 2.99 -4.25
C LEU A 79 -10.80 2.16 -5.53
N VAL A 80 -9.69 1.99 -6.27
CA VAL A 80 -9.69 1.20 -7.50
C VAL A 80 -10.03 -0.26 -7.21
N ARG A 81 -9.47 -0.84 -6.14
CA ARG A 81 -9.77 -2.21 -5.70
C ARG A 81 -11.24 -2.38 -5.32
N ALA A 82 -11.82 -1.41 -4.61
CA ALA A 82 -13.25 -1.42 -4.27
C ALA A 82 -14.15 -1.33 -5.50
N ILE A 83 -13.83 -0.45 -6.47
CA ILE A 83 -14.58 -0.34 -7.72
C ILE A 83 -14.48 -1.64 -8.54
N ALA A 84 -13.32 -2.30 -8.50
CA ALA A 84 -13.09 -3.54 -9.24
C ALA A 84 -13.97 -4.73 -8.78
N LEU A 85 -14.50 -4.69 -7.56
CA LEU A 85 -15.47 -5.68 -7.05
C LEU A 85 -16.75 -5.79 -7.89
N ARG A 86 -17.03 -4.82 -8.78
CA ARG A 86 -18.12 -4.95 -9.75
C ARG A 86 -17.92 -6.08 -10.77
N HIS A 87 -16.69 -6.60 -10.90
CA HIS A 87 -16.30 -7.59 -11.90
C HIS A 87 -16.05 -8.99 -11.34
N TYR A 88 -15.94 -9.14 -10.01
CA TYR A 88 -15.67 -10.43 -9.38
C TYR A 88 -16.22 -10.46 -7.94
N PRO A 89 -16.60 -11.64 -7.41
CA PRO A 89 -17.13 -11.74 -6.06
C PRO A 89 -16.08 -11.35 -5.02
N PRO A 90 -16.46 -10.63 -3.94
CA PRO A 90 -15.52 -10.24 -2.92
C PRO A 90 -15.03 -11.46 -2.12
N THR A 91 -13.71 -11.57 -1.96
CA THR A 91 -13.10 -12.49 -1.02
C THR A 91 -12.74 -11.76 0.27
N SER A 92 -12.65 -12.48 1.40
CA SER A 92 -12.24 -11.88 2.67
C SER A 92 -10.87 -11.20 2.58
N PHE A 93 -9.94 -11.75 1.79
CA PHE A 93 -8.62 -11.16 1.56
C PHE A 93 -8.72 -9.81 0.84
N ILE A 94 -9.55 -9.70 -0.21
CA ILE A 94 -9.74 -8.44 -0.94
C ILE A 94 -10.44 -7.40 -0.07
N LEU A 95 -11.48 -7.79 0.67
CA LEU A 95 -12.17 -6.88 1.59
C LEU A 95 -11.24 -6.36 2.68
N PHE A 96 -10.40 -7.23 3.24
CA PHE A 96 -9.36 -6.83 4.18
C PHE A 96 -8.36 -5.86 3.53
N GLY A 97 -7.89 -6.15 2.32
CA GLY A 97 -7.04 -5.27 1.51
C GLY A 97 -7.63 -3.86 1.35
N ILE A 98 -8.90 -3.77 0.96
CA ILE A 98 -9.62 -2.50 0.82
C ILE A 98 -9.68 -1.75 2.16
N ALA A 99 -10.03 -2.45 3.24
CA ALA A 99 -10.13 -1.83 4.56
C ALA A 99 -8.78 -1.25 5.02
N ILE A 100 -7.69 -1.99 4.83
CA ILE A 100 -6.34 -1.50 5.19
C ILE A 100 -5.83 -0.41 4.24
N GLU A 101 -6.29 -0.35 3.00
CA GLU A 101 -5.89 0.68 2.05
C GLU A 101 -6.64 2.00 2.29
N LEU A 102 -7.90 1.96 2.75
CA LEU A 102 -8.75 3.15 2.91
C LEU A 102 -8.78 3.73 4.33
N ILE A 103 -8.87 2.88 5.36
CA ILE A 103 -9.11 3.35 6.74
C ILE A 103 -7.82 3.82 7.40
N PRO A 104 -6.78 2.97 7.57
CA PRO A 104 -5.57 3.39 8.28
C PRO A 104 -4.82 4.48 7.51
N THR A 105 -4.83 4.51 6.18
CA THR A 105 -4.16 5.57 5.41
C THR A 105 -4.76 6.95 5.68
N ALA A 106 -6.09 7.08 5.73
CA ALA A 106 -6.76 8.32 6.08
C ALA A 106 -6.46 8.73 7.53
N VAL A 107 -6.49 7.78 8.47
CA VAL A 107 -6.16 8.01 9.88
C VAL A 107 -4.69 8.44 10.04
N LEU A 108 -3.77 7.76 9.36
CA LEU A 108 -2.33 8.06 9.41
C LEU A 108 -2.02 9.43 8.80
N LEU A 109 -2.68 9.79 7.70
CA LEU A 109 -2.57 11.11 7.10
C LEU A 109 -3.03 12.21 8.06
N TRP A 110 -4.16 12.01 8.74
CA TRP A 110 -4.63 12.91 9.79
C TRP A 110 -3.64 12.98 10.97
N MET A 111 -3.15 11.85 11.47
CA MET A 111 -2.19 11.82 12.59
C MET A 111 -0.89 12.55 12.25
N HIS A 112 -0.35 12.32 11.06
CA HIS A 112 0.88 12.96 10.60
C HIS A 112 0.71 14.47 10.46
N THR A 113 -0.41 14.90 9.86
CA THR A 113 -0.75 16.33 9.74
C THR A 113 -0.83 17.01 11.11
N ARG A 114 -1.44 16.36 12.11
CA ARG A 114 -1.49 16.88 13.47
C ARG A 114 -0.10 17.05 14.08
N LEU A 115 0.78 16.07 13.93
CA LEU A 115 2.15 16.15 14.45
C LEU A 115 2.99 17.23 13.76
N LEU A 116 2.77 17.49 12.47
CA LEU A 116 3.43 18.56 11.73
C LEU A 116 3.03 19.92 12.32
N HIS A 117 1.74 20.14 12.55
CA HIS A 117 1.24 21.40 13.11
C HIS A 117 1.68 21.65 14.55
N THR A 118 1.92 20.59 15.34
CA THR A 118 2.44 20.71 16.71
C THR A 118 3.97 20.74 16.79
N GLY A 119 4.69 20.68 15.66
CA GLY A 119 6.15 20.71 15.64
C GLY A 119 6.82 19.50 16.29
N SER A 120 6.14 18.35 16.31
CA SER A 120 6.57 17.14 17.05
C SER A 120 6.93 15.99 16.11
N LEU A 121 7.36 16.31 14.88
CA LEU A 121 7.82 15.37 13.85
C LEU A 121 9.32 15.45 13.64
#